data_AF-A0A0G1K031-F1
#
_entry.id   AF-A0A0G1K031-F1
#
_cell.length_a   1.000
_cell.length_b   1.000
_cell.length_c   1.000
_cell.angle_alpha   90.00
_cell.angle_beta   90.00
_cell.angle_gamma   90.00
#
_symmetry.space_group_name_H-M   'P 1'
#
loop_
_entity.id
_entity.type
_entity.pdbx_description
1 polymer ?
#
loop_
_entity_poly.entity_id
_entity_poly.type
_entity_poly.pdbx_seq_one_letter_code
_entity_poly.pdbx_strand_id
1 'polypeptide(L)'
;YIFMQIYGWYHWVYGDKERKSLPVSRLSHQQSRLWGLVAVVGTAGWGYFMINNTDASFPYADAFIVVLSLIAQWFLARKILESWVLWIIVDVVAVYVYFSKELYPTSILYIVFFFLAIKGLLEWKTSFKKQAPVPGHVA
;
A
#
# COMPACT_ATOMS: atom_id res chain seq x y z
N TYR A 1 -13.23 22.36 -2.93
CA TYR A 1 -13.40 20.98 -3.42
C TYR A 1 -13.47 20.89 -4.95
N ILE A 2 -14.39 21.58 -5.64
CA ILE A 2 -14.57 21.47 -7.11
C ILE A 2 -13.33 21.87 -7.93
N PHE A 3 -12.65 22.97 -7.56
CA PHE A 3 -11.42 23.40 -8.24
C PHE A 3 -10.29 22.38 -8.18
N MET A 4 -10.14 21.69 -7.04
CA MET A 4 -9.14 20.64 -6.84
C MET A 4 -9.42 19.42 -7.74
N GLN A 5 -10.69 19.08 -7.93
CA GLN A 5 -11.14 17.98 -8.80
C GLN A 5 -10.85 18.29 -10.27
N ILE A 6 -11.11 19.52 -10.72
CA ILE A 6 -10.84 19.96 -12.11
C ILE A 6 -9.33 19.99 -12.38
N TYR A 7 -8.55 20.53 -11.45
CA TYR A 7 -7.08 20.56 -11.57
C TYR A 7 -6.48 19.15 -11.59
N GLY A 8 -6.96 18.27 -10.72
CA GLY A 8 -6.55 16.86 -10.69
C GLY A 8 -6.89 16.12 -11.98
N TRP A 9 -8.08 16.34 -12.55
CA TRP A 9 -8.50 15.74 -13.81
C TRP A 9 -7.66 16.23 -14.99
N TYR A 10 -7.41 17.54 -15.09
CA TYR A 10 -6.59 18.12 -16.15
C TYR A 10 -5.15 17.58 -16.12
N HIS A 11 -4.55 17.54 -14.94
CA HIS A 11 -3.19 17.01 -14.77
C HIS A 11 -3.13 15.48 -14.99
N TRP A 12 -4.21 14.75 -14.73
CA TRP A 12 -4.29 13.30 -15.00
C TRP A 12 -4.44 12.98 -16.49
N VAL A 13 -5.21 13.78 -17.23
CA VAL A 13 -5.45 13.58 -18.67
C VAL A 13 -4.29 14.07 -19.53
N TYR A 14 -3.61 15.15 -19.12
CA TYR A 14 -2.58 15.80 -19.95
C TYR A 14 -1.15 15.67 -19.39
N GLY A 15 -0.98 15.24 -18.14
CA GLY A 15 0.31 15.15 -17.47
C GLY A 15 0.97 13.79 -17.57
N ASP A 16 1.37 13.35 -18.78
CA ASP A 16 2.42 12.33 -18.90
C ASP A 16 3.12 12.31 -20.27
N LYS A 17 4.19 13.10 -20.39
CA LYS A 17 5.25 12.87 -21.40
C LYS A 17 6.66 12.82 -20.83
N GLU A 18 6.88 13.23 -19.57
CA GLU A 18 8.21 13.23 -18.96
C GLU A 18 8.22 12.79 -17.48
N ARG A 19 7.51 11.72 -17.12
CA ARG A 19 7.86 11.04 -15.87
C ARG A 19 9.19 10.34 -16.06
N LYS A 20 10.29 11.05 -15.75
CA LYS A 20 11.55 10.44 -15.27
C LYS A 20 11.15 9.54 -14.11
N SER A 21 10.89 8.28 -14.43
CA SER A 21 10.41 7.28 -13.49
C SER A 21 11.54 7.06 -12.50
N LEU A 22 11.45 7.72 -11.33
CA LEU A 22 12.30 7.37 -10.19
C LEU A 22 12.34 5.84 -10.11
N PRO A 23 13.53 5.22 -10.12
CA PRO A 23 13.67 3.79 -10.31
C PRO A 23 12.92 3.08 -9.19
N VAL A 24 12.13 2.07 -9.58
CA VAL A 24 11.40 1.26 -8.59
C VAL A 24 12.47 0.56 -7.76
N SER A 25 12.41 0.71 -6.44
CA SER A 25 13.37 0.06 -5.54
C SER A 25 12.74 -1.15 -4.87
N ARG A 26 13.57 -2.09 -4.43
CA ARG A 26 13.14 -3.23 -3.61
C ARG A 26 13.79 -3.14 -2.25
N LEU A 27 13.07 -3.59 -1.23
CA LEU A 27 13.67 -3.71 0.09
C LEU A 27 14.71 -4.83 0.12
N SER A 28 15.82 -4.59 0.82
CA SER A 28 16.72 -5.68 1.20
C SER A 28 16.03 -6.62 2.20
N HIS A 29 16.35 -7.92 2.16
CA HIS A 29 15.76 -8.93 3.05
C HIS A 29 15.90 -8.57 4.55
N GLN A 30 16.98 -7.88 4.94
CA GLN A 30 17.17 -7.41 6.31
C GLN A 30 16.20 -6.28 6.69
N GLN A 31 16.00 -5.32 5.78
CA GLN A 31 15.04 -4.23 5.97
C GLN A 31 13.61 -4.79 6.04
N SER A 32 13.30 -5.85 5.26
CA SER A 32 11.97 -6.45 5.24
C SER A 32 11.63 -7.08 6.60
N ARG A 33 12.59 -7.76 7.24
CA ARG A 33 12.42 -8.28 8.61
C ARG A 33 12.24 -7.18 9.63
N LEU A 34 13.02 -6.09 9.53
CA LEU A 34 12.88 -4.94 10.44
C LEU A 34 11.49 -4.31 10.35
N TRP A 35 10.99 -4.08 9.13
CA TRP A 35 9.66 -3.52 8.93
C TRP A 35 8.53 -4.49 9.31
N GLY A 36 8.74 -5.81 9.13
CA GLY A 36 7.83 -6.82 9.67
C GLY A 36 7.75 -6.77 11.19
N LEU A 37 8.90 -6.59 11.87
CA LEU A 37 8.94 -6.44 13.32
C LEU A 37 8.27 -5.14 13.77
N VAL A 38 8.50 -4.02 13.08
CA VAL A 38 7.81 -2.74 13.32
C VAL A 38 6.30 -2.88 13.15
N ALA A 39 5.84 -3.61 12.13
CA ALA A 39 4.41 -3.88 11.94
C ALA A 39 3.83 -4.65 13.12
N VAL A 40 4.48 -5.75 13.55
CA VAL A 40 4.03 -6.57 14.69
C VAL A 40 3.99 -5.76 15.99
N VAL A 41 5.05 -5.02 16.30
CA VAL A 41 5.14 -4.21 17.52
C VAL A 41 4.15 -3.04 17.47
N GLY A 42 4.02 -2.38 16.32
CA GLY A 42 3.06 -1.30 16.11
C GLY A 42 1.62 -1.75 16.27
N THR A 43 1.26 -2.90 15.67
CA THR A 43 -0.08 -3.49 15.81
C THR A 43 -0.36 -3.93 17.25
N ALA A 44 0.61 -4.53 17.94
CA ALA A 44 0.46 -4.94 19.33
C ALA A 44 0.29 -3.73 20.26
N GLY A 45 1.11 -2.68 20.08
CA GLY A 45 1.04 -1.45 20.88
C GLY A 45 -0.25 -0.66 20.64
N TRP A 46 -0.65 -0.49 19.37
CA TRP A 46 -1.88 0.22 19.02
C TRP A 46 -3.14 -0.57 19.42
N GLY A 47 -3.12 -1.90 19.25
CA GLY A 47 -4.19 -2.78 19.71
C GLY A 47 -4.36 -2.75 21.22
N TYR A 48 -3.25 -2.76 21.98
CA TYR A 48 -3.28 -2.60 23.44
C TYR A 48 -3.87 -1.24 23.87
N PHE A 49 -3.48 -0.16 23.18
CA PHE A 49 -4.04 1.17 23.43
C PHE A 49 -5.55 1.24 23.15
N MET A 50 -6.02 0.64 22.06
CA MET A 50 -7.45 0.62 21.72
C MET A 50 -8.28 -0.21 22.69
N ILE A 51 -7.79 -1.36 23.15
CA ILE A 51 -8.49 -2.19 24.16
C ILE A 51 -8.74 -1.41 25.44
N ASN A 52 -7.78 -0.59 25.86
CA ASN A 52 -7.86 0.12 27.13
C ASN A 52 -8.64 1.45 27.05
N ASN A 53 -8.97 1.93 25.84
CA ASN A 53 -9.60 3.25 25.64
C ASN A 53 -10.82 3.23 24.70
N THR A 54 -11.20 2.12 24.08
CA THR A 54 -12.28 2.09 23.08
C THR A 54 -13.06 0.77 23.10
N ASP A 55 -14.40 0.84 23.02
CA ASP A 55 -15.32 -0.28 22.80
C ASP A 55 -15.26 -0.82 21.35
N ALA A 56 -14.06 -1.05 20.83
CA ALA A 56 -13.88 -1.57 19.48
C ALA A 56 -14.11 -3.09 19.48
N SER A 57 -15.03 -3.59 18.64
CA SER A 57 -15.34 -5.02 18.54
C SER A 57 -14.19 -5.87 17.96
N PHE A 58 -13.26 -5.27 17.21
CA PHE A 58 -12.06 -5.95 16.67
C PHE A 58 -10.80 -5.05 16.74
N PRO A 59 -10.30 -4.74 17.95
CA PRO A 59 -9.28 -3.72 18.16
C PRO A 59 -7.93 -4.08 17.50
N TYR A 60 -7.57 -5.37 17.47
CA TYR A 60 -6.33 -5.81 16.82
C TYR A 60 -6.40 -5.79 15.29
N ALA A 61 -7.57 -6.08 14.70
CA ALA A 61 -7.73 -6.07 13.24
C ALA A 61 -7.74 -4.62 12.71
N ASP A 62 -8.43 -3.71 13.40
CA ASP A 62 -8.42 -2.29 13.06
C ASP A 62 -7.02 -1.67 13.27
N ALA A 63 -6.32 -2.03 14.36
CA ALA A 63 -4.93 -1.62 14.59
C ALA A 63 -3.97 -2.13 13.50
N PHE A 64 -4.16 -3.37 13.05
CA PHE A 64 -3.38 -3.97 11.98
C PHE A 64 -3.55 -3.20 10.66
N ILE A 65 -4.81 -2.91 10.28
CA ILE A 65 -5.13 -2.14 9.07
C ILE A 65 -4.44 -0.77 9.11
N VAL A 66 -4.52 -0.04 10.22
CA VAL A 66 -3.92 1.29 10.35
C VAL A 66 -2.40 1.25 10.25
N VAL A 67 -1.76 0.37 11.02
CA VAL A 67 -0.29 0.29 11.07
C VAL A 67 0.28 -0.15 9.72
N LEU A 68 -0.31 -1.18 9.09
CA LEU A 68 0.14 -1.60 7.76
C LEU A 68 -0.11 -0.54 6.71
N SER A 69 -1.23 0.19 6.77
CA SER A 69 -1.51 1.28 5.83
C SER A 69 -0.48 2.40 5.93
N LEU A 70 -0.03 2.75 7.13
CA LEU A 70 1.03 3.75 7.33
C LEU A 70 2.36 3.29 6.72
N ILE A 71 2.73 2.01 6.92
CA ILE A 71 3.94 1.43 6.34
C ILE A 71 3.82 1.36 4.81
N ALA A 72 2.66 0.92 4.29
CA ALA A 72 2.38 0.84 2.86
C ALA A 72 2.47 2.21 2.20
N GLN A 73 1.90 3.25 2.83
CA GLN A 73 1.95 4.62 2.36
C GLN A 73 3.38 5.17 2.32
N TRP A 74 4.17 4.88 3.36
CA TRP A 74 5.58 5.24 3.41
C TRP A 74 6.40 4.57 2.29
N PHE A 75 6.16 3.28 2.06
CA PHE A 75 6.82 2.52 1.01
C PHE A 75 6.42 3.03 -0.38
N LEU A 76 5.14 3.35 -0.57
CA LEU A 76 4.62 3.91 -1.81
C LEU A 76 5.29 5.26 -2.11
N ALA A 77 5.41 6.14 -1.11
CA ALA A 77 6.10 7.42 -1.24
C ALA A 77 7.58 7.27 -1.63
N ARG A 78 8.24 6.18 -1.21
CA ARG A 78 9.62 5.85 -1.57
C ARG A 78 9.76 4.99 -2.84
N LYS A 79 8.66 4.72 -3.57
CA LYS A 79 8.62 3.81 -4.72
C LYS A 79 9.22 2.42 -4.47
N ILE A 80 8.90 1.89 -3.30
CA ILE A 80 9.28 0.54 -2.91
C ILE A 80 8.22 -0.44 -3.40
N LEU A 81 8.61 -1.49 -4.11
CA LEU A 81 7.69 -2.45 -4.73
C LEU A 81 6.80 -3.18 -3.70
N GLU A 82 7.34 -3.44 -2.51
CA GLU A 82 6.66 -4.08 -1.39
C GLU A 82 5.44 -3.29 -0.88
N SER A 83 5.31 -1.99 -1.20
CA SER A 83 4.10 -1.21 -0.85
C SER A 83 2.83 -1.85 -1.36
N TRP A 84 2.85 -2.37 -2.59
CA TRP A 84 1.70 -2.98 -3.22
C TRP A 84 1.29 -4.30 -2.56
N VAL A 85 2.27 -5.06 -2.06
CA VAL A 85 2.00 -6.28 -1.29
C VAL A 85 1.33 -5.93 0.04
N LEU A 86 1.79 -4.87 0.70
CA LEU A 86 1.16 -4.38 1.93
C LEU A 86 -0.28 -3.91 1.68
N TRP A 87 -0.52 -3.15 0.59
CA TRP A 87 -1.88 -2.74 0.20
C TRP A 87 -2.80 -3.94 -0.03
N ILE A 88 -2.34 -4.97 -0.74
CA ILE A 88 -3.09 -6.21 -0.96
C ILE A 88 -3.47 -6.86 0.39
N ILE A 89 -2.54 -6.96 1.33
CA ILE A 89 -2.80 -7.53 2.66
C ILE A 89 -3.84 -6.69 3.42
N VAL A 90 -3.68 -5.36 3.41
CA VAL A 90 -4.63 -4.42 4.03
C VAL A 90 -6.02 -4.58 3.44
N ASP A 91 -6.14 -4.61 2.11
CA ASP A 91 -7.43 -4.70 1.43
C ASP A 91 -8.13 -6.03 1.77
N VAL A 92 -7.42 -7.16 1.80
CA VAL A 92 -8.01 -8.46 2.18
C VAL A 92 -8.53 -8.43 3.62
N VAL A 93 -7.75 -7.90 4.57
CA VAL A 93 -8.19 -7.80 5.98
C VAL A 93 -9.34 -6.81 6.12
N ALA A 94 -9.29 -5.68 5.42
CA ALA A 94 -10.36 -4.70 5.40
C ALA A 94 -11.67 -5.29 4.86
N VAL A 95 -11.63 -6.03 3.75
CA VAL A 95 -12.81 -6.73 3.21
C VAL A 95 -13.40 -7.67 4.25
N TYR A 96 -12.58 -8.50 4.91
CA TYR A 96 -13.06 -9.41 5.94
C TYR A 96 -13.72 -8.66 7.10
N VAL A 97 -13.05 -7.65 7.66
CA VAL A 97 -13.55 -6.87 8.80
C VAL A 97 -14.83 -6.12 8.45
N TYR A 98 -14.87 -5.41 7.31
CA TYR A 98 -16.05 -4.62 6.93
C TYR A 98 -17.22 -5.49 6.50
N PHE A 99 -16.97 -6.66 5.92
CA PHE A 99 -18.02 -7.62 5.63
C PHE A 99 -18.64 -8.18 6.92
N SER A 100 -17.83 -8.50 7.92
CA SER A 100 -18.31 -8.90 9.26
C SER A 100 -19.05 -7.78 10.00
N LYS A 101 -18.77 -6.52 9.68
CA LYS A 101 -19.50 -5.34 10.21
C LYS A 101 -20.78 -5.01 9.41
N GLU A 102 -21.19 -5.87 8.47
CA GLU A 102 -22.34 -5.68 7.55
C GLU A 102 -22.23 -4.41 6.68
N LEU A 103 -21.01 -3.85 6.54
CA LEU A 103 -20.72 -2.69 5.71
C LEU A 103 -20.38 -3.14 4.28
N TYR A 104 -21.38 -3.67 3.58
CA TYR A 104 -21.24 -4.19 2.22
C TYR A 104 -20.69 -3.18 1.21
N PRO A 105 -21.15 -1.90 1.18
CA PRO A 105 -20.63 -0.93 0.21
C PRO A 105 -19.13 -0.68 0.38
N THR A 106 -18.66 -0.56 1.62
CA THR A 106 -17.25 -0.36 1.95
C THR A 106 -16.43 -1.59 1.56
N SER A 107 -16.95 -2.79 1.81
CA SER A 107 -16.29 -4.05 1.43
C SER A 107 -16.06 -4.13 -0.07
N ILE A 108 -17.05 -3.76 -0.89
CA ILE A 108 -16.92 -3.72 -2.35
C ILE A 108 -15.85 -2.71 -2.79
N LEU A 109 -15.78 -1.54 -2.16
CA LEU A 109 -14.74 -0.55 -2.44
C LEU A 109 -13.33 -1.11 -2.21
N TYR A 110 -13.11 -1.81 -1.09
CA TYR A 110 -11.82 -2.43 -0.81
C TYR A 110 -11.48 -3.59 -1.77
N ILE A 111 -12.48 -4.32 -2.28
CA ILE A 111 -12.27 -5.30 -3.36
C ILE A 111 -11.77 -4.59 -4.64
N VAL A 112 -12.31 -3.42 -4.97
CA VAL A 112 -11.81 -2.63 -6.12
C VAL A 112 -10.37 -2.18 -5.87
N PHE A 113 -10.06 -1.69 -4.68
CA PHE A 113 -8.68 -1.32 -4.30
C PHE A 113 -7.71 -2.49 -4.37
N PHE A 114 -8.13 -3.68 -3.95
CA PHE A 114 -7.34 -4.90 -4.07
C PHE A 114 -6.92 -5.17 -5.53
N PHE A 115 -7.85 -5.08 -6.48
CA PHE A 115 -7.52 -5.26 -7.90
C PHE A 115 -6.60 -4.16 -8.43
N LEU A 116 -6.79 -2.92 -7.99
CA LEU A 116 -5.90 -1.81 -8.35
C LEU A 116 -4.48 -2.02 -7.79
N ALA A 117 -4.36 -2.51 -6.56
CA ALA A 117 -3.08 -2.82 -5.94
C ALA A 117 -2.35 -3.94 -6.69
N ILE A 118 -3.06 -4.97 -7.15
CA ILE A 118 -2.50 -6.01 -8.03
C ILE A 118 -2.00 -5.41 -9.34
N LYS A 119 -2.78 -4.54 -9.98
CA LYS A 119 -2.35 -3.87 -11.23
C LYS A 119 -1.09 -3.02 -11.00
N GLY A 120 -1.04 -2.25 -9.93
CA GLY A 120 0.13 -1.46 -9.55
C GLY A 120 1.38 -2.31 -9.33
N LEU A 121 1.22 -3.46 -8.65
CA LEU A 121 2.30 -4.43 -8.47
C LEU A 121 2.84 -4.97 -9.80
N LEU A 122 1.95 -5.36 -10.73
CA LEU A 122 2.33 -5.89 -12.03
C LEU A 122 3.04 -4.84 -12.90
N GLU A 123 2.54 -3.61 -12.90
CA GLU A 123 3.11 -2.49 -13.63
C GLU A 123 4.51 -2.14 -13.11
N TRP A 124 4.67 -2.01 -11.80
CA TRP A 124 5.96 -1.69 -11.19
C TRP A 124 6.97 -2.83 -11.31
N LYS A 125 6.52 -4.09 -11.25
CA LYS A 125 7.39 -5.25 -11.50
C LYS A 125 7.89 -5.28 -12.94
N THR A 126 7.06 -4.87 -13.90
CA THR A 126 7.43 -4.78 -15.32
C THR A 126 8.43 -3.64 -15.54
N SER A 127 8.18 -2.47 -14.96
CA SER A 127 9.09 -1.32 -15.01
C SER A 127 10.43 -1.60 -14.35
N PHE A 128 10.45 -2.30 -13.21
CA PHE A 128 11.69 -2.72 -12.54
C PHE A 128 12.54 -3.66 -13.41
N LYS A 129 11.92 -4.64 -14.08
CA LYS A 129 12.63 -5.55 -14.99
C LYS A 129 13.25 -4.82 -16.18
N LYS A 130 12.60 -3.77 -16.70
CA LYS A 130 13.13 -2.94 -17.79
C LYS A 130 14.28 -2.01 -17.36
N GLN A 131 14.42 -1.76 -16.05
CA GLN A 131 15.51 -0.95 -15.46
C GLN A 131 16.75 -1.78 -15.09
N ALA A 132 16.70 -3.11 -15.16
CA ALA A 132 17.88 -3.95 -14.90
C ALA A 132 18.92 -3.75 -16.03
N PRO A 133 20.20 -3.46 -15.70
CA PRO A 133 21.21 -3.24 -16.72
C PRO A 133 21.41 -4.51 -17.55
N VAL A 134 21.50 -4.35 -18.87
CA VAL A 134 21.95 -5.40 -19.80
C VAL A 134 23.35 -5.84 -19.34
N PRO A 135 23.59 -7.12 -19.00
CA PRO A 135 24.93 -7.59 -18.71
C PRO A 135 25.72 -7.63 -20.02
N GLY A 136 26.77 -6.81 -20.10
CA GLY A 136 27.86 -7.00 -21.07
C GLY A 136 27.85 -6.06 -22.28
N HIS A 137 28.42 -4.86 -22.10
CA HIS A 137 29.30 -4.23 -23.09
C HIS A 137 30.56 -3.80 -22.34
N VAL A 138 31.47 -4.75 -22.13
CA VAL A 138 32.90 -4.45 -21.99
C VAL A 138 33.46 -4.61 -23.39
N ALA A 139 33.82 -3.48 -23.99
CA ALA A 139 34.49 -3.37 -25.27
C ALA A 139 35.94 -3.86 -25.17
#